data_AF-A0A358QR70-F1
#
_entry.id   AF-A0A358QR70-F1
#
_cell.length_a   1.000
_cell.length_b   1.000
_cell.length_c   1.000
_cell.angle_alpha   90.00
_cell.angle_beta   90.00
_cell.angle_gamma   90.00
#
_symmetry.space_group_name_H-M   'P 1'
#
loop_
_entity.id
_entity.type
_entity.pdbx_description
1 polymer ?
#
loop_
_entity_poly.entity_id
_entity_poly.type
_entity_poly.pdbx_seq_one_letter_code
_entity_poly.pdbx_strand_id
1 'polypeptide(L)' 'MADGPPAPDPLAERLRGLIRDVPDFPRKGVLFKDITTLLGDAEAFRTAID' A
#
# COMPACT_ATOMS: atom_id res chain seq x y z
N MET A 1 -6.40 -30.23 -8.90
CA MET A 1 -6.33 -29.07 -9.81
C MET A 1 -7.31 -28.05 -9.28
N ALA A 2 -6.85 -26.82 -9.06
CA ALA A 2 -7.54 -25.68 -8.46
C ALA A 2 -7.54 -25.61 -6.93
N ASP A 3 -6.43 -25.12 -6.38
CA ASP A 3 -6.48 -24.07 -5.37
C ASP A 3 -5.67 -22.90 -5.95
N GLY A 4 -6.37 -22.02 -6.68
CA GLY A 4 -5.77 -20.74 -7.09
C GLY A 4 -5.43 -19.92 -5.84
N PRO A 5 -4.51 -18.94 -5.93
CA PRO A 5 -4.26 -18.07 -4.79
C PRO A 5 -5.60 -17.46 -4.34
N PRO A 6 -5.85 -17.36 -3.02
CA PRO A 6 -7.05 -16.72 -2.52
C PRO A 6 -7.17 -15.34 -3.16
N ALA A 7 -8.40 -14.94 -3.49
CA ALA A 7 -8.65 -13.60 -4.01
C ALA A 7 -7.99 -12.58 -3.06
N PRO A 8 -7.34 -11.54 -3.61
CA PRO A 8 -6.65 -10.56 -2.78
C PRO A 8 -7.63 -9.98 -1.77
N ASP A 9 -7.16 -9.85 -0.53
CA ASP A 9 -7.96 -9.26 0.53
C ASP A 9 -8.38 -7.84 0.08
N PRO A 10 -9.68 -7.55 -0.05
CA PRO A 10 -10.17 -6.27 -0.57
C PRO A 10 -9.68 -5.08 0.26
N LEU A 11 -9.37 -5.34 1.53
CA LEU A 11 -8.77 -4.36 2.42
C LEU A 11 -7.33 -4.02 2.01
N ALA A 12 -6.54 -5.05 1.70
CA ALA A 12 -5.15 -4.89 1.28
C ALA A 12 -5.06 -4.15 -0.08
N GLU A 13 -6.01 -4.36 -0.99
CA GLU A 13 -6.07 -3.60 -2.24
C GLU A 13 -6.36 -2.12 -2.01
N ARG A 14 -7.32 -1.82 -1.12
CA ARG A 14 -7.63 -0.43 -0.75
C ARG A 14 -6.41 0.29 -0.17
N LEU A 15 -5.69 -0.34 0.76
CA LEU A 15 -4.50 0.24 1.37
C LEU A 15 -3.37 0.44 0.34
N ARG A 16 -3.15 -0.51 -0.57
CA ARG A 16 -2.16 -0.38 -1.65
C ARG A 16 -2.47 0.80 -2.57
N GLY A 17 -3.74 1.09 -2.83
CA GLY A 17 -4.16 2.26 -3.62
C GLY A 17 -3.77 3.60 -3.01
N LEU A 18 -3.47 3.65 -1.71
CA LEU A 18 -3.05 4.86 -1.00
C LEU A 18 -1.52 5.03 -1.00
N ILE A 19 -0.75 4.02 -1.41
CA ILE A 19 0.71 4.07 -1.44
C ILE A 19 1.14 4.59 -2.81
N ARG A 20 1.95 5.66 -2.83
CA ARG A 20 2.46 6.24 -4.07
C ARG A 20 3.90 5.82 -4.31
N ASP A 21 4.24 5.65 -5.58
CA ASP A 21 5.58 5.29 -6.02
C ASP A 21 6.34 6.54 -6.44
N VAL A 22 7.44 6.82 -5.74
CA VAL A 22 8.32 7.97 -6.01
C VAL A 22 9.71 7.44 -6.43
N PRO A 23 10.04 7.44 -7.73
CA PRO A 23 11.34 6.96 -8.19
C PRO A 23 12.46 7.94 -7.81
N ASP A 24 13.67 7.39 -7.63
CA ASP A 24 14.92 8.10 -7.39
C ASP A 24 14.96 8.98 -6.13
N PHE A 25 14.16 8.66 -5.11
CA PHE A 25 14.09 9.41 -3.85
C PHE A 25 14.49 8.55 -2.64
N PRO A 26 15.25 9.09 -1.65
CA PRO A 26 15.96 10.38 -1.69
C PRO A 26 17.26 10.32 -2.53
N ARG A 27 17.60 9.16 -3.09
CA ARG A 27 18.78 8.94 -3.94
C ARG A 27 18.39 8.14 -5.18
N LYS A 28 19.12 8.38 -6.27
CA LYS A 28 18.97 7.66 -7.53
C LYS A 28 19.05 6.15 -7.34
N GLY A 29 18.14 5.40 -7.96
CA GLY A 29 18.01 3.95 -7.89
C GLY A 29 17.08 3.44 -6.78
N VAL A 30 16.49 4.31 -5.96
CA VAL A 30 15.52 3.92 -4.92
C VAL A 30 14.09 4.18 -5.41
N LEU A 31 13.21 3.19 -5.31
CA LEU A 31 11.76 3.38 -5.47
C LEU A 31 11.16 3.62 -4.09
N PHE A 32 10.95 4.88 -3.73
CA PHE A 32 10.36 5.26 -2.46
C PHE A 32 8.86 5.00 -2.48
N LYS A 33 8.35 4.35 -1.44
CA LYS A 33 6.93 4.10 -1.23
C LYS A 33 6.41 5.16 -0.27
N ASP A 34 5.73 6.16 -0.81
CA ASP A 34 5.16 7.25 -0.05
C ASP A 34 3.81 6.83 0.55
N ILE A 35 3.81 6.60 1.85
CA ILE A 35 2.65 6.22 2.65
C ILE A 35 1.94 7.42 3.28
N THR A 36 2.35 8.66 3.01
CA THR A 36 1.78 9.86 3.64
C THR A 36 0.27 9.99 3.40
N THR A 37 -0.23 9.57 2.24
CA THR A 37 -1.67 9.53 1.93
C THR A 37 -2.40 8.55 2.84
N LEU A 38 -1.82 7.38 3.12
CA LEU A 38 -2.38 6.38 4.04
C LEU A 38 -2.38 6.91 5.47
N LEU A 39 -1.29 7.56 5.91
CA LEU A 39 -1.19 8.14 7.25
C LEU A 39 -2.16 9.32 7.48
N GLY A 40 -2.50 10.06 6.42
CA GLY A 40 -3.47 11.16 6.48
C GLY A 40 -4.94 10.72 6.51
N ASP A 41 -5.23 9.48 6.13
CA ASP A 41 -6.56 8.89 6.16
C ASP A 41 -6.75 8.14 7.49
N ALA A 42 -7.57 8.70 8.38
CA ALA A 42 -7.79 8.15 9.72
C ALA A 42 -8.42 6.74 9.70
N GLU A 43 -9.25 6.45 8.71
CA GLU A 43 -9.87 5.13 8.56
C GLU A 43 -8.83 4.14 8.05
N ALA A 44 -8.12 4.48 6.97
CA ALA A 44 -7.09 3.63 6.39
C ALA A 44 -5.94 3.36 7.38
N PHE A 45 -5.54 4.35 8.17
CA PHE A 45 -4.53 4.21 9.22
C PHE A 45 -4.97 3.21 10.29
N ARG A 46 -6.21 3.35 10.79
CA ARG A 46 -6.76 2.41 11.78
C ARG A 46 -6.82 1.00 11.21
N THR A 47 -7.32 0.86 9.99
CA THR A 47 -7.39 -0.38 9.25
C THR A 47 -6.04 -1.05 9.02
N ALA A 48 -4.97 -0.27 8.83
CA ALA A 48 -3.63 -0.81 8.61
C ALA A 48 -2.94 -1.32 9.90
N ILE A 49 -3.47 -0.95 11.08
CA ILE A 49 -2.89 -1.29 12.39
C ILE A 49 -3.65 -2.43 13.08
N ASP A 50 -4.91 -2.65 12.70
CA ASP A 50 -5.74 -3.77 13.14
C ASP A 50 -5.20 -5.13 12.62
#